data_AF-A0A9Q0L6B3-F1
#
_entry.id   AF-A0A9Q0L6B3-F1
#
_cell.length_a   1.000
_cell.length_b   1.000
_cell.length_c   1.000
_cell.angle_alpha   90.00
_cell.angle_beta   90.00
_cell.angle_gamma   90.00
#
_symmetry.space_group_name_H-M   'P 1'
#
loop_
_entity.id
_entity.type
_entity.pdbx_description
1 polymer ?
#
loop_
_entity_poly.entity_id
_entity_poly.type
_entity_poly.pdbx_seq_one_letter_code
_entity_poly.pdbx_strand_id
1 'polypeptide(L)'
;MSFAVALEPINGKKEGELSFPTGTVLFNVKALGIGKFTGSLEDGTTGTFPSYCVRFPVTPQKTTIGVAIEPYFSERVGTLSFEEGDLIELENTEIPPNQKWIVGTINKKKGKFPSYTIELESGFLIGKKVFRRSFLRPYLSNENEVEAEIIAKVLTEPQMRVLKELSFIDRIMNKSNCLADLIVKLFDQLHLTKNLISFIVDNETQYAVSKDSIFRGNLFSSTMAASIAKLYGIHFLKRVVEPIILEIQKEGTMKEKFLKKHVTTFLSQILGSDDLFPRTLHWLCYELRSKLEEKYPEEDHLPSVGSFLFTRFVSPSLTSPLAYGLLSDAEPSQSLSDTLLQVAKVLQVLANNTKFGALSNLVQFNDFIDEQRPAFLEFISNISNHTYQSKPMDSIPGDYYEIILETAKLINLNMEHIQSIFETVKQEIQKK
;
A
#
# COMPACT_ATOMS: atom_id res chain seq x y z
N MET A 1 -18.14 4.48 -28.94
CA MET A 1 -19.43 3.77 -28.76
C MET A 1 -19.99 4.18 -27.42
N SER A 2 -21.28 4.54 -27.32
CA SER A 2 -21.91 4.87 -26.04
C SER A 2 -22.18 3.58 -25.27
N PHE A 3 -21.63 3.48 -24.06
CA PHE A 3 -21.91 2.38 -23.16
C PHE A 3 -22.33 2.93 -21.80
N ALA A 4 -23.15 2.16 -21.08
CA ALA A 4 -23.61 2.50 -19.75
C ALA A 4 -23.57 1.25 -18.87
N VAL A 5 -23.41 1.43 -17.56
CA VAL A 5 -23.35 0.29 -16.61
C VAL A 5 -24.62 0.27 -15.79
N ALA A 6 -25.24 -0.92 -15.68
CA ALA A 6 -26.42 -1.15 -14.87
C ALA A 6 -26.11 -0.98 -13.37
N LEU A 7 -26.77 -0.03 -12.73
CA LEU A 7 -26.69 0.25 -11.29
C LEU A 7 -27.62 -0.65 -10.47
N GLU A 8 -28.71 -1.11 -11.07
CA GLU A 8 -29.74 -1.94 -10.46
C GLU A 8 -30.10 -3.08 -11.41
N PRO A 9 -30.55 -4.24 -10.89
CA PRO A 9 -30.97 -5.34 -11.74
C PRO A 9 -32.32 -4.99 -12.37
N ILE A 10 -32.46 -5.19 -13.67
CA ILE A 10 -33.74 -5.07 -14.38
C ILE A 10 -34.20 -6.47 -14.77
N ASN A 11 -35.44 -6.79 -14.41
CA ASN A 11 -36.18 -7.91 -14.97
C ASN A 11 -37.24 -7.32 -15.90
N GLY A 12 -36.94 -7.26 -17.19
CA GLY A 12 -37.85 -6.81 -18.23
C GLY A 12 -39.11 -7.68 -18.20
N LYS A 13 -40.26 -7.07 -17.94
CA LYS A 13 -41.54 -7.80 -17.84
C LYS A 13 -42.36 -7.70 -19.12
N LYS A 14 -41.97 -6.82 -20.04
CA LYS A 14 -42.64 -6.59 -21.32
C LYS A 14 -41.75 -7.02 -22.49
N GLU A 15 -42.39 -7.41 -23.58
CA GLU A 15 -41.71 -7.76 -24.82
C GLU A 15 -40.88 -6.56 -25.33
N GLY A 16 -39.58 -6.78 -25.54
CA GLY A 16 -38.61 -5.73 -25.91
C GLY A 16 -37.97 -4.95 -24.76
N GLU A 17 -38.24 -5.31 -23.49
CA GLU A 17 -37.46 -4.84 -22.34
C GLU A 17 -36.28 -5.77 -22.04
N LEU A 18 -35.11 -5.20 -21.83
CA LEU A 18 -33.92 -5.98 -21.48
C LEU A 18 -33.98 -6.42 -20.02
N SER A 19 -33.55 -7.65 -19.77
CA SER A 19 -33.31 -8.16 -18.42
C SER A 19 -31.81 -8.34 -18.21
N PHE A 20 -31.29 -7.81 -17.12
CA PHE A 20 -29.88 -7.92 -16.77
C PHE A 20 -29.66 -7.69 -15.27
N PRO A 21 -28.67 -8.36 -14.65
CA PRO A 21 -28.29 -8.10 -13.27
C PRO A 21 -27.54 -6.75 -13.11
N THR A 22 -27.37 -6.31 -11.87
CA THR A 22 -26.48 -5.17 -11.55
C THR A 22 -25.06 -5.44 -12.03
N GLY A 23 -24.39 -4.41 -12.53
CA GLY A 23 -23.02 -4.49 -13.03
C GLY A 23 -22.92 -4.87 -14.50
N THR A 24 -24.02 -5.24 -15.15
CA THR A 24 -24.03 -5.53 -16.58
C THR A 24 -23.68 -4.29 -17.41
N VAL A 25 -22.77 -4.46 -18.37
CA VAL A 25 -22.38 -3.43 -19.32
C VAL A 25 -23.33 -3.46 -20.52
N LEU A 26 -23.97 -2.33 -20.79
CA LEU A 26 -24.87 -2.14 -21.92
C LEU A 26 -24.15 -1.32 -22.99
N PHE A 27 -24.14 -1.84 -24.20
CA PHE A 27 -23.49 -1.23 -25.36
C PHE A 27 -24.50 -0.52 -26.26
N ASN A 28 -24.00 0.37 -27.11
CA ASN A 28 -24.79 1.14 -28.07
C ASN A 28 -25.97 1.89 -27.44
N VAL A 29 -25.78 2.40 -26.22
CA VAL A 29 -26.87 2.98 -25.43
C VAL A 29 -27.32 4.30 -26.04
N LYS A 30 -28.61 4.40 -26.37
CA LYS A 30 -29.22 5.60 -26.98
C LYS A 30 -30.47 6.00 -26.23
N ALA A 31 -30.71 7.31 -26.14
CA ALA A 31 -31.96 7.83 -25.61
C ALA A 31 -33.11 7.60 -26.59
N LEU A 32 -34.19 6.98 -26.11
CA LEU A 32 -35.44 6.79 -26.87
C LEU A 32 -36.51 7.83 -26.49
N GLY A 33 -36.27 8.60 -25.42
CA GLY A 33 -37.17 9.61 -24.87
C GLY A 33 -36.81 9.95 -23.44
N ILE A 34 -37.66 10.72 -22.76
CA ILE A 34 -37.47 11.06 -21.35
C ILE A 34 -37.56 9.78 -20.52
N GLY A 35 -36.50 9.48 -19.77
CA GLY A 35 -36.52 8.38 -18.80
C GLY A 35 -36.27 6.98 -19.38
N LYS A 36 -36.02 6.82 -20.68
CA LYS A 36 -35.91 5.50 -21.32
C LYS A 36 -34.81 5.42 -22.37
N PHE A 37 -34.00 4.37 -22.26
CA PHE A 37 -32.89 4.07 -23.17
C PHE A 37 -33.10 2.74 -23.90
N THR A 38 -32.34 2.55 -24.98
CA THR A 38 -32.11 1.27 -25.64
C THR A 38 -30.64 0.96 -25.64
N GLY A 39 -30.28 -0.32 -25.67
CA GLY A 39 -28.91 -0.80 -25.77
C GLY A 39 -28.87 -2.28 -26.09
N SER A 40 -27.66 -2.83 -26.08
CA SER A 40 -27.40 -4.25 -26.31
C SER A 40 -26.52 -4.85 -25.22
N LEU A 41 -26.79 -6.11 -24.87
CA LEU A 41 -25.91 -6.94 -24.05
C LEU A 41 -24.73 -7.47 -24.87
N GLU A 42 -23.75 -8.06 -24.19
CA GLU A 42 -22.56 -8.64 -24.81
C GLU A 42 -22.89 -9.79 -25.76
N ASP A 43 -23.92 -10.57 -25.46
CA ASP A 43 -24.44 -11.64 -26.31
C ASP A 43 -25.21 -11.14 -27.55
N GLY A 44 -25.28 -9.82 -27.74
CA GLY A 44 -25.98 -9.17 -28.85
C GLY A 44 -27.49 -8.96 -28.62
N THR A 45 -28.04 -9.41 -27.49
CA THR A 45 -29.45 -9.20 -27.16
C THR A 45 -29.73 -7.70 -27.01
N THR A 46 -30.72 -7.19 -27.73
CA THR A 46 -31.07 -5.76 -27.72
C THR A 46 -32.43 -5.52 -27.08
N GLY A 47 -32.62 -4.35 -26.50
CA GLY A 47 -33.91 -3.94 -25.98
C GLY A 47 -33.82 -2.69 -25.14
N THR A 48 -34.93 -2.37 -24.47
CA THR A 48 -35.10 -1.09 -23.79
C THR A 48 -35.06 -1.23 -22.27
N PHE A 49 -34.63 -0.17 -21.59
CA PHE A 49 -34.55 -0.11 -20.13
C PHE A 49 -34.69 1.34 -19.64
N PRO A 50 -35.08 1.57 -18.38
CA PRO A 50 -35.18 2.91 -17.82
C PRO A 50 -33.82 3.63 -17.77
N SER A 51 -33.78 4.94 -17.97
CA SER A 51 -32.52 5.68 -17.95
C SER A 51 -31.87 5.76 -16.56
N TYR A 52 -32.67 5.67 -15.49
CA TYR A 52 -32.17 5.77 -14.11
C TYR A 52 -31.36 4.53 -13.69
N CYS A 53 -31.60 3.37 -14.32
CA CYS A 53 -30.94 2.13 -13.91
C CYS A 53 -29.52 2.01 -14.48
N VAL A 54 -29.06 3.01 -15.25
CA VAL A 54 -27.72 3.01 -15.83
C VAL A 54 -26.99 4.32 -15.60
N ARG A 55 -25.66 4.27 -15.57
CA ARG A 55 -24.80 5.46 -15.52
C ARG A 55 -23.87 5.52 -16.72
N PHE A 56 -23.79 6.69 -17.35
CA PHE A 56 -22.76 6.98 -18.35
C PHE A 56 -21.49 7.50 -17.67
N PRO A 57 -20.30 7.08 -18.14
CA PRO A 57 -19.04 7.67 -17.69
C PRO A 57 -18.92 9.16 -18.09
N VAL A 58 -18.32 9.99 -17.24
CA VAL A 58 -18.08 11.43 -17.49
C VAL A 58 -16.69 11.59 -18.11
N THR A 59 -16.58 12.30 -19.24
CA THR A 59 -15.31 12.47 -19.97
C THR A 59 -14.61 13.78 -19.58
N PRO A 60 -13.32 13.78 -19.17
CA PRO A 60 -12.53 15.01 -19.01
C PRO A 60 -12.13 15.60 -20.37
N GLN A 61 -12.14 16.93 -20.51
CA GLN A 61 -11.58 17.62 -21.68
C GLN A 61 -10.05 17.72 -21.57
N LYS A 62 -9.33 17.50 -22.68
CA LYS A 62 -7.88 17.71 -22.79
C LYS A 62 -7.57 19.21 -22.66
N THR A 63 -6.83 19.60 -21.62
CA THR A 63 -6.25 20.95 -21.49
C THR A 63 -4.73 20.79 -21.48
N THR A 64 -4.02 21.55 -22.31
CA THR A 64 -2.55 21.53 -22.36
C THR A 64 -2.00 22.53 -21.36
N ILE A 65 -0.98 22.16 -20.58
CA ILE A 65 -0.38 23.02 -19.56
C ILE A 65 1.05 23.37 -19.99
N GLY A 66 1.39 24.66 -19.97
CA GLY A 66 2.75 25.17 -20.12
C GLY A 66 3.33 25.62 -18.78
N VAL A 67 4.65 25.50 -18.62
CA VAL A 67 5.36 25.99 -17.43
C VAL A 67 6.17 27.22 -17.81
N ALA A 68 6.04 28.30 -17.04
CA ALA A 68 6.89 29.48 -17.20
C ALA A 68 8.34 29.14 -16.88
N ILE A 69 9.23 29.28 -17.86
CA ILE A 69 10.68 29.07 -17.70
C ILE A 69 11.43 30.37 -17.45
N GLU A 70 10.77 31.51 -17.68
CA GLU A 70 11.26 32.84 -17.35
C GLU A 70 10.08 33.68 -16.84
N PRO A 71 10.29 34.59 -15.88
CA PRO A 71 9.24 35.48 -15.41
C PRO A 71 8.85 36.46 -16.52
N TYR A 72 7.57 36.77 -16.62
CA TYR A 72 7.04 37.72 -17.59
C TYR A 72 6.05 38.66 -16.92
N PHE A 73 6.40 39.95 -16.88
CA PHE A 73 5.52 41.00 -16.35
C PHE A 73 5.19 42.00 -17.44
N SER A 74 3.90 42.25 -17.62
CA SER A 74 3.42 43.25 -18.56
C SER A 74 2.22 44.00 -17.98
N GLU A 75 2.27 45.32 -18.08
CA GLU A 75 1.17 46.23 -17.73
C GLU A 75 0.18 46.43 -18.89
N ARG A 76 0.42 45.80 -20.05
CA ARG A 76 -0.44 45.92 -21.22
C ARG A 76 -1.76 45.19 -21.01
N VAL A 77 -2.87 45.85 -21.37
CA VAL A 77 -4.20 45.24 -21.30
C VAL A 77 -4.26 44.01 -22.21
N GLY A 78 -4.69 42.87 -21.65
CA GLY A 78 -4.81 41.60 -22.37
C GLY A 78 -3.55 40.72 -22.37
N THR A 79 -2.47 41.11 -21.68
CA THR A 79 -1.33 40.22 -21.41
C THR A 79 -1.46 39.52 -20.06
N LEU A 80 -0.90 38.32 -19.96
CA LEU A 80 -0.86 37.55 -18.72
C LEU A 80 0.53 37.69 -18.10
N SER A 81 0.59 38.15 -16.85
CA SER A 81 1.85 38.25 -16.10
C SER A 81 2.00 37.06 -15.14
N PHE A 82 3.22 36.56 -14.99
CA PHE A 82 3.56 35.38 -14.19
C PHE A 82 5.03 35.34 -13.81
N GLU A 83 5.34 34.57 -12.76
CA GLU A 83 6.69 34.30 -12.28
C GLU A 83 7.28 33.04 -12.96
N GLU A 84 8.60 32.86 -12.88
CA GLU A 84 9.21 31.58 -13.25
C GLU A 84 8.61 30.45 -12.40
N GLY A 85 8.23 29.34 -13.05
CA GLY A 85 7.62 28.17 -12.43
C GLY A 85 6.09 28.20 -12.35
N ASP A 86 5.43 29.30 -12.73
CA ASP A 86 3.98 29.36 -12.81
C ASP A 86 3.42 28.41 -13.88
N LEU A 87 2.28 27.79 -13.56
CA LEU A 87 1.58 26.84 -14.42
C LEU A 87 0.48 27.54 -15.21
N ILE A 88 0.52 27.41 -16.52
CA ILE A 88 -0.35 28.15 -17.43
C ILE A 88 -1.18 27.18 -18.26
N GLU A 89 -2.50 27.23 -18.10
CA GLU A 89 -3.42 26.48 -18.95
C GLU A 89 -3.46 27.11 -20.34
N LEU A 90 -3.01 26.38 -21.37
CA LEU A 90 -2.95 26.85 -22.74
C LEU A 90 -4.25 26.53 -23.48
N GLU A 91 -4.73 27.50 -24.26
CA GLU A 91 -5.92 27.28 -25.10
C GLU A 91 -5.65 26.34 -26.28
N ASN A 92 -4.41 26.28 -26.75
CA ASN A 92 -4.02 25.45 -27.87
C ASN A 92 -3.09 24.33 -27.43
N THR A 93 -3.32 23.14 -27.98
CA THR A 93 -2.56 21.93 -27.64
C THR A 93 -1.16 21.88 -28.26
N GLU A 94 -0.88 22.76 -29.23
CA GLU A 94 0.37 22.84 -29.97
C GLU A 94 0.75 24.31 -30.17
N ILE A 95 2.05 24.63 -30.06
CA ILE A 95 2.60 25.95 -30.39
C ILE A 95 3.18 25.87 -31.81
N PRO A 96 2.56 26.52 -32.82
CA PRO A 96 3.11 26.55 -34.17
C PRO A 96 4.51 27.19 -34.19
N PRO A 97 5.45 26.69 -35.00
CA PRO A 97 6.85 27.12 -34.99
C PRO A 97 7.07 28.63 -35.27
N ASN A 98 6.08 29.31 -35.86
CA ASN A 98 6.15 30.74 -36.19
C ASN A 98 5.35 31.63 -35.22
N GLN A 99 4.69 31.06 -34.20
CA GLN A 99 3.81 31.81 -33.31
C GLN A 99 4.60 32.38 -32.13
N LYS A 100 4.84 33.70 -32.15
CA LYS A 100 5.59 34.42 -31.10
C LYS A 100 4.80 34.68 -29.81
N TRP A 101 3.46 34.67 -29.88
CA TRP A 101 2.57 34.96 -28.75
C TRP A 101 1.46 33.93 -28.65
N ILE A 102 1.21 33.47 -27.43
CA ILE A 102 0.23 32.44 -27.11
C ILE A 102 -0.70 32.93 -26.00
N VAL A 103 -1.82 32.25 -25.83
CA VAL A 103 -2.86 32.59 -24.86
C VAL A 103 -2.94 31.50 -23.83
N GLY A 104 -3.01 31.90 -22.56
CA GLY A 104 -3.25 30.97 -21.48
C GLY A 104 -3.95 31.62 -20.30
N THR A 105 -4.23 30.79 -19.30
CA THR A 105 -4.98 31.17 -18.12
C THR A 105 -4.23 30.76 -16.86
N ILE A 106 -4.10 31.69 -15.92
CA ILE A 106 -3.58 31.46 -14.56
C ILE A 106 -4.58 32.07 -13.58
N ASN A 107 -5.04 31.32 -12.58
CA ASN A 107 -5.95 31.83 -11.53
C ASN A 107 -7.19 32.55 -12.10
N LYS A 108 -7.80 32.01 -13.15
CA LYS A 108 -8.94 32.59 -13.89
C LYS A 108 -8.64 33.91 -14.62
N LYS A 109 -7.40 34.39 -14.61
CA LYS A 109 -6.94 35.52 -15.44
C LYS A 109 -6.40 34.96 -16.74
N LYS A 110 -7.01 35.38 -17.85
CA LYS A 110 -6.63 34.99 -19.20
C LYS A 110 -5.85 36.11 -19.86
N GLY A 111 -4.79 35.78 -20.58
CA GLY A 111 -4.04 36.78 -21.32
C GLY A 111 -2.99 36.18 -22.25
N LYS A 112 -2.37 37.06 -23.04
CA LYS A 112 -1.30 36.72 -23.99
C LYS A 112 0.08 36.89 -23.39
N PHE A 113 1.01 36.03 -23.80
CA PHE A 113 2.42 36.11 -23.42
C PHE A 113 3.31 35.52 -24.53
N PRO A 114 4.61 35.84 -24.55
CA PRO A 114 5.50 35.33 -25.59
C PRO A 114 5.72 33.82 -25.44
N SER A 115 5.66 33.07 -26.54
CA SER A 115 5.75 31.61 -26.50
C SER A 115 7.07 31.06 -25.95
N TYR A 116 8.17 31.80 -26.10
CA TYR A 116 9.49 31.40 -25.57
C TYR A 116 9.58 31.49 -24.04
N THR A 117 8.65 32.19 -23.38
CA THR A 117 8.65 32.32 -21.91
C THR A 117 8.10 31.06 -21.23
N ILE A 118 7.57 30.12 -22.01
CA ILE A 118 7.08 28.85 -21.51
C ILE A 118 7.71 27.67 -22.24
N GLU A 119 7.78 26.55 -21.54
CA GLU A 119 8.07 25.25 -22.13
C GLU A 119 6.79 24.41 -22.09
N LEU A 120 6.46 23.75 -23.22
CA LEU A 120 5.39 22.76 -23.27
C LEU A 120 5.88 21.52 -22.52
N GLU A 121 5.34 21.28 -21.32
CA GLU A 121 5.69 20.09 -20.57
C GLU A 121 5.00 18.88 -21.18
N SER A 122 5.83 17.95 -21.66
CA SER A 122 5.47 16.54 -21.78
C SER A 122 5.79 15.85 -20.45
N GLY A 123 5.24 16.34 -19.34
CA GLY A 123 5.45 15.84 -17.98
C GLY A 123 4.20 16.04 -17.13
N PHE A 124 4.14 15.40 -15.96
CA PHE A 124 2.94 15.37 -15.12
C PHE A 124 3.15 16.09 -13.79
N LEU A 125 2.16 16.89 -13.42
CA LEU A 125 2.05 17.55 -12.12
C LEU A 125 1.47 16.61 -11.07
N ILE A 126 2.10 16.56 -9.88
CA ILE A 126 1.52 15.96 -8.67
C ILE A 126 1.69 16.97 -7.52
N GLY A 127 0.61 17.65 -7.15
CA GLY A 127 0.64 18.71 -6.13
C GLY A 127 1.31 20.01 -6.62
N LYS A 128 2.07 20.70 -5.74
CA LYS A 128 2.73 22.00 -6.01
C LYS A 128 4.22 21.90 -6.44
N LYS A 129 4.72 20.70 -6.76
CA LYS A 129 6.12 20.53 -7.20
C LYS A 129 6.16 20.06 -8.65
N VAL A 130 6.95 20.77 -9.45
CA VAL A 130 7.26 20.43 -10.85
C VAL A 130 8.51 19.54 -10.87
N PHE A 131 8.42 18.40 -11.54
CA PHE A 131 9.56 17.53 -11.80
C PHE A 131 10.03 17.75 -13.24
N ARG A 132 11.18 18.41 -13.40
CA ARG A 132 11.75 18.74 -14.73
C ARG A 132 12.23 17.49 -15.45
N ARG A 133 11.67 17.21 -16.64
CA ARG A 133 12.15 16.14 -17.55
C ARG A 133 13.64 16.27 -17.94
N SER A 134 14.14 17.50 -18.01
CA SER A 134 15.55 17.80 -18.33
C SER A 134 16.53 17.37 -17.24
N PHE A 135 16.08 17.22 -15.98
CA PHE A 135 16.93 16.82 -14.85
C PHE A 135 17.20 15.30 -14.83
N LEU A 136 16.31 14.51 -15.44
CA LEU A 136 16.36 13.05 -15.48
C LEU A 136 17.02 12.51 -16.77
N ARG A 137 17.20 13.37 -17.77
CA ARG A 137 17.76 13.03 -19.09
C ARG A 137 19.21 12.48 -19.09
N PRO A 138 20.10 12.85 -18.16
CA PRO A 138 21.42 12.22 -18.08
C PRO A 138 21.39 10.76 -17.59
N TYR A 139 20.25 10.30 -17.05
CA TYR A 139 20.12 9.03 -16.32
C TYR A 139 19.15 8.03 -16.95
N LEU A 140 18.48 8.36 -18.05
CA LEU A 140 17.38 7.55 -18.62
C LEU A 140 17.61 7.29 -20.11
N SER A 141 17.52 6.02 -20.52
CA SER A 141 17.87 5.57 -21.87
C SER A 141 16.83 4.66 -22.56
N ASN A 142 15.70 4.26 -21.93
CA ASN A 142 14.77 3.29 -22.54
C ASN A 142 13.26 3.49 -22.22
N GLU A 143 12.37 3.00 -23.11
CA GLU A 143 10.89 3.03 -22.99
C GLU A 143 10.34 2.37 -21.70
N ASN A 144 11.01 1.34 -21.19
CA ASN A 144 10.64 0.64 -19.95
C ASN A 144 10.71 1.52 -18.69
N GLU A 145 11.54 2.57 -18.70
CA GLU A 145 11.71 3.46 -17.54
C GLU A 145 10.53 4.42 -17.38
N VAL A 146 9.95 4.88 -18.50
CA VAL A 146 8.75 5.73 -18.51
C VAL A 146 7.54 4.97 -17.99
N GLU A 147 7.39 3.70 -18.40
CA GLU A 147 6.32 2.82 -17.94
C GLU A 147 6.41 2.58 -16.42
N ALA A 148 7.62 2.37 -15.92
CA ALA A 148 7.86 2.12 -14.51
C ALA A 148 7.52 3.32 -13.62
N GLU A 149 7.83 4.54 -14.07
CA GLU A 149 7.46 5.77 -13.37
C GLU A 149 5.94 6.00 -13.36
N ILE A 150 5.24 5.64 -14.44
CA ILE A 150 3.77 5.68 -14.50
C ILE A 150 3.16 4.71 -13.48
N ILE A 151 3.67 3.48 -13.42
CA ILE A 151 3.21 2.46 -12.47
C ILE A 151 3.39 2.95 -11.03
N ALA A 152 4.56 3.52 -10.70
CA ALA A 152 4.82 4.08 -9.38
C ALA A 152 3.77 5.15 -9.01
N LYS A 153 3.51 6.10 -9.90
CA LYS A 153 2.51 7.17 -9.70
C LYS A 153 1.09 6.64 -9.52
N VAL A 154 0.73 5.59 -10.25
CA VAL A 154 -0.59 4.97 -10.18
C VAL A 154 -0.78 4.21 -8.87
N LEU A 155 0.24 3.48 -8.40
CA LEU A 155 0.21 2.78 -7.12
C LEU A 155 0.13 3.74 -5.93
N THR A 156 0.86 4.86 -6.01
CA THR A 156 0.96 5.84 -4.93
C THR A 156 -0.05 6.99 -5.06
N GLU A 157 -1.06 6.86 -5.91
CA GLU A 157 -2.11 7.87 -6.05
C GLU A 157 -2.84 8.07 -4.71
N PRO A 158 -3.26 9.29 -4.32
CA PRO A 158 -3.74 9.57 -2.97
C PRO A 158 -4.88 8.70 -2.45
N GLN A 159 -5.74 8.17 -3.33
CA GLN A 159 -6.85 7.26 -2.96
C GLN A 159 -6.44 5.78 -2.94
N MET A 160 -5.22 5.46 -3.39
CA MET A 160 -4.61 4.14 -3.51
C MET A 160 -5.54 3.09 -4.15
N ARG A 161 -6.33 3.47 -5.15
CA ARG A 161 -7.32 2.61 -5.81
C ARG A 161 -6.69 1.38 -6.45
N VAL A 162 -5.59 1.54 -7.17
CA VAL A 162 -4.91 0.37 -7.78
C VAL A 162 -4.35 -0.54 -6.71
N LEU A 163 -3.79 0.02 -5.63
CA LEU A 163 -3.31 -0.79 -4.52
C LEU A 163 -4.45 -1.52 -3.78
N LYS A 164 -5.63 -0.91 -3.67
CA LYS A 164 -6.87 -1.55 -3.17
C LYS A 164 -7.26 -2.75 -4.01
N GLU A 165 -7.34 -2.58 -5.32
CA GLU A 165 -7.68 -3.67 -6.24
C GLU A 165 -6.63 -4.79 -6.23
N LEU A 166 -5.34 -4.44 -6.20
CA LEU A 166 -4.26 -5.43 -6.05
C LEU A 166 -4.40 -6.21 -4.73
N SER A 167 -4.76 -5.52 -3.63
CA SER A 167 -4.99 -6.17 -2.34
C SER A 167 -6.21 -7.10 -2.35
N PHE A 168 -7.24 -6.78 -3.14
CA PHE A 168 -8.41 -7.64 -3.33
C PHE A 168 -8.06 -8.90 -4.13
N ILE A 169 -7.24 -8.75 -5.17
CA ILE A 169 -6.93 -9.83 -6.12
C ILE A 169 -5.84 -10.75 -5.63
N ASP A 170 -4.92 -10.26 -4.81
CA ASP A 170 -3.96 -11.14 -4.15
C ASP A 170 -4.63 -12.22 -3.28
N ARG A 171 -5.85 -11.98 -2.78
CA ARG A 171 -6.66 -13.01 -2.11
C ARG A 171 -6.88 -14.25 -2.99
N ILE A 172 -6.71 -14.12 -4.30
CA ILE A 172 -6.91 -15.14 -5.32
C ILE A 172 -5.56 -15.76 -5.76
N MET A 173 -4.44 -15.02 -5.71
CA MET A 173 -3.20 -15.41 -6.41
C MET A 173 -2.07 -15.99 -5.55
N ASN A 174 -2.06 -15.85 -4.21
CA ASN A 174 -1.15 -16.54 -3.27
C ASN A 174 0.37 -16.48 -3.59
N LYS A 175 0.87 -15.53 -4.40
CA LYS A 175 2.29 -15.42 -4.82
C LYS A 175 2.85 -13.99 -4.76
N SER A 176 2.47 -13.21 -3.76
CA SER A 176 2.68 -11.75 -3.74
C SER A 176 3.79 -11.20 -2.84
N ASN A 177 4.56 -12.04 -2.14
CA ASN A 177 5.58 -11.58 -1.18
C ASN A 177 6.60 -10.62 -1.80
N CYS A 178 7.13 -10.93 -2.99
CA CYS A 178 8.10 -10.07 -3.67
C CYS A 178 7.48 -8.74 -4.10
N LEU A 179 6.20 -8.73 -4.51
CA LEU A 179 5.52 -7.50 -4.90
C LEU A 179 5.22 -6.62 -3.67
N ALA A 180 4.82 -7.21 -2.55
CA ALA A 180 4.62 -6.49 -1.29
C ALA A 180 5.93 -5.81 -0.84
N ASP A 181 7.05 -6.53 -0.90
CA ASP A 181 8.38 -5.99 -0.56
C ASP A 181 8.76 -4.79 -1.43
N LEU A 182 8.53 -4.88 -2.74
CA LEU A 182 8.83 -3.81 -3.66
C LEU A 182 7.92 -2.58 -3.48
N ILE A 183 6.62 -2.79 -3.26
CA ILE A 183 5.69 -1.70 -2.97
C ILE A 183 6.07 -1.00 -1.67
N VAL A 184 6.41 -1.74 -0.62
CA VAL A 184 6.85 -1.15 0.65
C VAL A 184 8.11 -0.29 0.46
N LYS A 185 9.11 -0.81 -0.27
CA LYS A 185 10.32 -0.05 -0.61
C LYS A 185 10.00 1.19 -1.45
N LEU A 186 9.11 1.08 -2.44
CA LEU A 186 8.67 2.20 -3.26
C LEU A 186 8.06 3.33 -2.43
N PHE A 187 7.14 2.98 -1.52
CA PHE A 187 6.50 3.95 -0.64
C PHE A 187 7.48 4.57 0.38
N ASP A 188 8.48 3.82 0.85
CA ASP A 188 9.59 4.37 1.65
C ASP A 188 10.41 5.41 0.88
N GLN A 189 10.84 5.09 -0.34
CA GLN A 189 11.62 6.02 -1.16
C GLN A 189 10.83 7.29 -1.55
N LEU A 190 9.50 7.19 -1.63
CA LEU A 190 8.61 8.33 -1.87
C LEU A 190 8.22 9.09 -0.60
N HIS A 191 8.70 8.67 0.57
CA HIS A 191 8.30 9.20 1.88
C HIS A 191 6.79 9.13 2.15
N LEU A 192 6.12 8.12 1.60
CA LEU A 192 4.69 7.85 1.74
C LEU A 192 4.40 6.66 2.67
N THR A 193 5.38 6.18 3.43
CA THR A 193 5.24 5.02 4.33
C THR A 193 4.08 5.19 5.32
N LYS A 194 3.88 6.40 5.85
CA LYS A 194 2.74 6.71 6.73
C LYS A 194 1.40 6.42 6.06
N ASN A 195 1.25 6.89 4.82
CA ASN A 195 0.03 6.67 4.03
C ASN A 195 -0.17 5.17 3.75
N LEU A 196 0.91 4.44 3.44
CA LEU A 196 0.85 3.00 3.21
C LEU A 196 0.42 2.25 4.47
N ILE A 197 0.92 2.63 5.64
CA ILE A 197 0.55 1.96 6.89
C ILE A 197 -0.93 2.24 7.24
N SER A 198 -1.42 3.49 7.11
CA SER A 198 -2.87 3.76 7.27
C SER A 198 -3.68 2.87 6.31
N PHE A 199 -3.28 2.80 5.05
CA PHE A 199 -3.95 1.96 4.06
C PHE A 199 -3.98 0.48 4.46
N ILE A 200 -2.85 -0.07 4.90
CA ILE A 200 -2.72 -1.47 5.33
C ILE A 200 -3.65 -1.77 6.50
N VAL A 201 -3.63 -0.91 7.54
CA VAL A 201 -4.44 -1.08 8.74
C VAL A 201 -5.92 -0.92 8.44
N ASP A 202 -6.31 0.10 7.66
CA ASP A 202 -7.70 0.30 7.24
C ASP A 202 -8.21 -0.91 6.46
N ASN A 203 -7.42 -1.43 5.51
CA ASN A 203 -7.84 -2.55 4.68
C ASN A 203 -7.99 -3.85 5.51
N GLU A 204 -7.06 -4.14 6.41
CA GLU A 204 -7.15 -5.32 7.29
C GLU A 204 -8.30 -5.21 8.28
N THR A 205 -8.49 -4.05 8.88
CA THR A 205 -9.57 -3.84 9.85
C THR A 205 -10.94 -3.82 9.16
N GLN A 206 -11.10 -3.23 7.98
CA GLN A 206 -12.38 -3.14 7.27
C GLN A 206 -12.97 -4.52 6.94
N TYR A 207 -12.14 -5.47 6.51
CA TYR A 207 -12.59 -6.80 6.07
C TYR A 207 -12.47 -7.89 7.14
N ALA A 208 -12.00 -7.57 8.33
CA ALA A 208 -11.90 -8.53 9.43
C ALA A 208 -13.27 -8.96 9.95
N VAL A 209 -13.47 -10.27 10.05
CA VAL A 209 -14.68 -10.92 10.59
C VAL A 209 -14.78 -10.72 12.11
N SER A 210 -13.64 -10.76 12.78
CA SER A 210 -13.51 -10.50 14.21
C SER A 210 -12.18 -9.81 14.49
N LYS A 211 -12.04 -9.21 15.66
CA LYS A 211 -10.78 -8.64 16.13
C LYS A 211 -9.63 -9.64 16.11
N ASP A 212 -9.90 -10.88 16.51
CA ASP A 212 -8.92 -11.98 16.50
C ASP A 212 -8.49 -12.41 15.09
N SER A 213 -9.21 -12.01 14.04
CA SER A 213 -8.86 -12.36 12.65
C SER A 213 -7.89 -11.38 11.98
N ILE A 214 -7.72 -10.19 12.57
CA ILE A 214 -6.92 -9.09 12.00
C ILE A 214 -5.45 -9.51 11.91
N PHE A 215 -4.83 -9.33 10.74
CA PHE A 215 -3.45 -9.72 10.44
C PHE A 215 -3.11 -11.21 10.60
N ARG A 216 -4.09 -12.10 10.81
CA ARG A 216 -3.86 -13.55 10.88
C ARG A 216 -3.94 -14.25 9.52
N GLY A 217 -4.54 -13.62 8.51
CA GLY A 217 -4.62 -14.15 7.15
C GLY A 217 -3.36 -13.85 6.31
N ASN A 218 -3.08 -14.64 5.28
CA ASN A 218 -2.03 -14.32 4.30
C ASN A 218 -2.59 -13.39 3.22
N LEU A 219 -3.07 -12.22 3.63
CA LEU A 219 -3.54 -11.17 2.74
C LEU A 219 -2.37 -10.29 2.30
N PHE A 220 -2.54 -9.57 1.19
CA PHE A 220 -1.54 -8.62 0.70
C PHE A 220 -1.17 -7.56 1.75
N SER A 221 -2.16 -7.02 2.45
CA SER A 221 -1.98 -6.08 3.56
C SER A 221 -1.13 -6.68 4.69
N SER A 222 -1.44 -7.90 5.14
CA SER A 222 -0.63 -8.62 6.13
C SER A 222 0.81 -8.85 5.67
N THR A 223 1.01 -9.11 4.38
CA THR A 223 2.32 -9.33 3.79
C THR A 223 3.12 -8.02 3.71
N MET A 224 2.49 -6.92 3.28
CA MET A 224 3.11 -5.59 3.32
C MET A 224 3.43 -5.15 4.75
N ALA A 225 2.56 -5.44 5.73
CA ALA A 225 2.83 -5.15 7.14
C ALA A 225 4.07 -5.91 7.64
N ALA A 226 4.19 -7.21 7.30
CA ALA A 226 5.36 -8.01 7.63
C ALA A 226 6.63 -7.47 6.93
N SER A 227 6.51 -7.03 5.68
CA SER A 227 7.60 -6.42 4.93
C SER A 227 8.07 -5.10 5.56
N ILE A 228 7.15 -4.21 5.95
CA ILE A 228 7.46 -2.99 6.73
C ILE A 228 8.17 -3.37 8.03
N ALA A 229 7.64 -4.37 8.75
CA ALA A 229 8.24 -4.77 10.02
C ALA A 229 9.65 -5.32 9.86
N LYS A 230 9.90 -6.14 8.85
CA LYS A 230 11.23 -6.62 8.52
C LYS A 230 12.15 -5.48 8.10
N LEU A 231 11.69 -4.63 7.18
CA LEU A 231 12.46 -3.55 6.57
C LEU A 231 13.03 -2.60 7.64
N TYR A 232 12.21 -2.14 8.57
CA TYR A 232 12.64 -1.21 9.64
C TYR A 232 13.15 -1.92 10.90
N GLY A 233 12.69 -3.13 11.16
CA GLY A 233 12.98 -3.88 12.38
C GLY A 233 14.24 -4.72 12.36
N ILE A 234 14.91 -4.88 11.21
CA ILE A 234 16.06 -5.78 11.12
C ILE A 234 17.20 -5.40 12.07
N HIS A 235 17.47 -4.10 12.22
CA HIS A 235 18.51 -3.61 13.13
C HIS A 235 18.16 -3.85 14.60
N PHE A 236 16.88 -3.72 14.95
CA PHE A 236 16.38 -4.09 16.27
C PHE A 236 16.62 -5.58 16.54
N LEU A 237 16.23 -6.47 15.61
CA LEU A 237 16.45 -7.92 15.77
C LEU A 237 17.93 -8.28 15.86
N LYS A 238 18.80 -7.66 15.05
CA LYS A 238 20.25 -7.88 15.14
C LYS A 238 20.84 -7.44 16.48
N ARG A 239 20.29 -6.41 17.11
CA ARG A 239 20.78 -5.95 18.41
C ARG A 239 20.21 -6.75 19.58
N VAL A 240 18.97 -7.21 19.46
CA VAL A 240 18.18 -7.78 20.57
C VAL A 240 18.14 -9.31 20.52
N VAL A 241 18.02 -9.89 19.33
CA VAL A 241 17.71 -11.32 19.12
C VAL A 241 18.95 -12.10 18.65
N GLU A 242 19.73 -11.57 17.72
CA GLU A 242 20.92 -12.24 17.16
C GLU A 242 21.94 -12.71 18.22
N PRO A 243 22.31 -11.90 19.25
CA PRO A 243 23.29 -12.35 20.24
C PRO A 243 22.85 -13.61 20.98
N ILE A 244 21.56 -13.74 21.27
CA ILE A 244 20.98 -14.91 21.95
C ILE A 244 21.01 -16.13 21.02
N ILE A 245 20.66 -15.97 19.74
CA ILE A 245 20.73 -17.06 18.75
C ILE A 245 22.16 -17.59 18.65
N LEU A 246 23.15 -16.71 18.55
CA LEU A 246 24.56 -17.09 18.45
C LEU A 246 25.10 -17.75 19.72
N GLU A 247 24.60 -17.38 20.90
CA GLU A 247 24.91 -18.06 22.16
C GLU A 247 24.36 -19.49 22.17
N ILE A 248 23.09 -19.67 21.82
CA ILE A 248 22.46 -21.00 21.75
C ILE A 248 23.17 -21.89 20.72
N GLN A 249 23.59 -21.33 19.59
CA GLN A 249 24.34 -22.05 18.56
C GLN A 249 25.66 -22.61 19.11
N LYS A 250 26.36 -21.87 19.97
CA LYS A 250 27.62 -22.29 20.60
C LYS A 250 27.42 -23.36 21.68
N GLU A 251 26.29 -23.35 22.39
CA GLU A 251 25.98 -24.33 23.44
C GLU A 251 25.79 -25.76 22.88
N GLY A 252 25.48 -25.91 21.59
CA GLY A 252 25.62 -27.16 20.82
C GLY A 252 24.74 -28.36 21.21
N THR A 253 24.03 -28.31 22.34
CA THR A 253 23.18 -29.42 22.80
C THR A 253 21.83 -28.94 23.34
N MET A 254 20.76 -29.50 22.75
CA MET A 254 19.41 -29.38 23.27
C MET A 254 19.24 -30.18 24.57
N LYS A 255 18.94 -29.49 25.66
CA LYS A 255 18.26 -30.09 26.81
C LYS A 255 16.98 -29.32 27.02
N GLU A 256 15.85 -30.02 27.03
CA GLU A 256 14.50 -29.49 27.33
C GLU A 256 14.48 -28.62 28.61
N LYS A 257 15.38 -28.94 29.56
CA LYS A 257 15.64 -28.18 30.80
C LYS A 257 16.05 -26.71 30.57
N PHE A 258 16.60 -26.35 29.42
CA PHE A 258 17.02 -24.98 29.10
C PHE A 258 15.98 -24.20 28.30
N LEU A 259 14.90 -24.82 27.80
CA LEU A 259 13.91 -24.10 27.00
C LEU A 259 13.28 -22.94 27.78
N LYS A 260 12.95 -23.14 29.07
CA LYS A 260 12.45 -22.06 29.94
C LYS A 260 13.47 -20.94 30.11
N LYS A 261 14.77 -21.26 30.23
CA LYS A 261 15.86 -20.26 30.26
C LYS A 261 15.86 -19.45 28.96
N HIS A 262 15.92 -20.11 27.80
CA HIS A 262 15.96 -19.43 26.50
C HIS A 262 14.73 -18.55 26.26
N VAL A 263 13.51 -19.07 26.51
CA VAL A 263 12.28 -18.27 26.39
C VAL A 263 12.34 -17.03 27.28
N THR A 264 12.77 -17.18 28.55
CA THR A 264 12.90 -16.06 29.49
C THR A 264 13.93 -15.05 29.00
N THR A 265 15.08 -15.49 28.49
CA THR A 265 16.13 -14.62 27.94
C THR A 265 15.64 -13.84 26.71
N PHE A 266 15.01 -14.51 25.74
CA PHE A 266 14.43 -13.82 24.58
C PHE A 266 13.36 -12.81 25.00
N LEU A 267 12.44 -13.21 25.86
CA LEU A 267 11.36 -12.34 26.29
C LEU A 267 11.90 -11.12 27.03
N SER A 268 12.71 -11.30 28.07
CA SER A 268 13.27 -10.19 28.85
C SER A 268 14.09 -9.23 27.99
N GLN A 269 14.89 -9.73 27.06
CA GLN A 269 15.68 -8.89 26.15
C GLN A 269 14.78 -8.07 25.22
N ILE A 270 13.71 -8.67 24.68
CA ILE A 270 12.75 -7.96 23.82
C ILE A 270 11.98 -6.90 24.61
N LEU A 271 11.42 -7.27 25.78
CA LEU A 271 10.60 -6.36 26.58
C LEU A 271 11.41 -5.20 27.17
N GLY A 272 12.71 -5.41 27.43
CA GLY A 272 13.63 -4.40 27.96
C GLY A 272 14.35 -3.55 26.91
N SER A 273 13.97 -3.65 25.64
CA SER A 273 14.58 -2.92 24.52
C SER A 273 13.59 -1.99 23.80
N ASP A 274 12.59 -1.47 24.50
CA ASP A 274 11.57 -0.58 23.93
C ASP A 274 12.15 0.75 23.42
N ASP A 275 13.26 1.21 24.02
CA ASP A 275 14.04 2.37 23.57
C ASP A 275 14.73 2.19 22.21
N LEU A 276 14.97 0.93 21.81
CA LEU A 276 15.58 0.54 20.54
C LEU A 276 14.53 0.24 19.46
N PHE A 277 13.25 0.26 19.80
CA PHE A 277 12.19 -0.11 18.89
C PHE A 277 12.05 0.95 17.77
N PRO A 278 12.00 0.54 16.48
CA PRO A 278 11.98 1.51 15.37
C PRO A 278 10.75 2.42 15.42
N ARG A 279 10.93 3.70 15.09
CA ARG A 279 9.84 4.70 15.07
C ARG A 279 8.77 4.33 14.05
N THR A 280 9.17 3.80 12.90
CA THR A 280 8.20 3.34 11.90
C THR A 280 7.34 2.20 12.44
N LEU A 281 7.90 1.32 13.27
CA LEU A 281 7.13 0.25 13.90
C LEU A 281 6.26 0.73 15.07
N HIS A 282 6.72 1.70 15.86
CA HIS A 282 5.86 2.40 16.81
C HIS A 282 4.62 2.95 16.11
N TRP A 283 4.80 3.59 14.95
CA TRP A 283 3.69 4.15 14.19
C TRP A 283 2.71 3.08 13.71
N LEU A 284 3.22 1.97 13.17
CA LEU A 284 2.40 0.84 12.74
C LEU A 284 1.59 0.22 13.90
N CYS A 285 2.21 0.00 15.05
CA CYS A 285 1.52 -0.50 16.24
C CYS A 285 0.49 0.49 16.79
N TYR A 286 0.81 1.79 16.79
CA TYR A 286 -0.10 2.86 17.19
C TYR A 286 -1.32 2.96 16.27
N GLU A 287 -1.11 2.97 14.95
CA GLU A 287 -2.20 3.09 13.97
C GLU A 287 -3.15 1.90 14.09
N LEU A 288 -2.61 0.68 14.22
CA LEU A 288 -3.39 -0.51 14.48
C LEU A 288 -4.21 -0.39 15.77
N ARG A 289 -3.57 -0.02 16.89
CA ARG A 289 -4.25 0.16 18.17
C ARG A 289 -5.39 1.17 18.06
N SER A 290 -5.14 2.32 17.45
CA SER A 290 -6.12 3.40 17.31
C SER A 290 -7.34 2.96 16.50
N LYS A 291 -7.11 2.20 15.42
CA LYS A 291 -8.20 1.67 14.58
C LYS A 291 -9.00 0.58 15.27
N LEU A 292 -8.34 -0.23 16.11
CA LEU A 292 -9.02 -1.21 16.96
C LEU A 292 -9.86 -0.52 18.04
N GLU A 293 -9.35 0.54 18.66
CA GLU A 293 -10.07 1.36 19.65
C GLU A 293 -11.32 2.01 19.03
N GLU A 294 -11.23 2.47 17.78
CA GLU A 294 -12.39 3.00 17.04
C GLU A 294 -13.44 1.90 16.73
N LYS A 295 -12.98 0.73 16.28
CA LYS A 295 -13.88 -0.34 15.80
C LYS A 295 -14.46 -1.21 16.92
N TYR A 296 -13.73 -1.41 18.02
CA TYR A 296 -14.07 -2.35 19.10
C TYR A 296 -13.94 -1.71 20.51
N PRO A 297 -14.54 -0.54 20.78
CA PRO A 297 -14.19 0.34 21.91
C PRO A 297 -14.31 -0.27 23.32
N GLU A 298 -15.04 -1.37 23.47
CA GLU A 298 -15.27 -2.04 24.76
C GLU A 298 -14.26 -3.17 25.07
N GLU A 299 -13.32 -3.46 24.17
CA GLU A 299 -12.41 -4.60 24.31
C GLU A 299 -10.94 -4.21 24.52
N ASP A 300 -10.12 -5.10 25.11
CA ASP A 300 -8.68 -4.85 25.25
C ASP A 300 -7.92 -5.10 23.93
N HIS A 301 -7.33 -4.06 23.35
CA HIS A 301 -6.69 -4.10 22.04
C HIS A 301 -5.21 -4.51 22.06
N LEU A 302 -4.56 -4.46 23.22
CA LEU A 302 -3.14 -4.76 23.35
C LEU A 302 -2.80 -6.20 22.89
N PRO A 303 -3.59 -7.23 23.23
CA PRO A 303 -3.38 -8.58 22.68
C PRO A 303 -3.36 -8.65 21.15
N SER A 304 -4.19 -7.87 20.46
CA SER A 304 -4.24 -7.87 18.99
C SER A 304 -2.98 -7.24 18.38
N VAL A 305 -2.48 -6.15 18.97
CA VAL A 305 -1.22 -5.51 18.56
C VAL A 305 -0.04 -6.43 18.82
N GLY A 306 0.01 -7.07 19.99
CA GLY A 306 1.03 -8.06 20.34
C GLY A 306 1.01 -9.28 19.42
N SER A 307 -0.18 -9.83 19.17
CA SER A 307 -0.39 -10.95 18.24
C SER A 307 0.10 -10.60 16.83
N PHE A 308 -0.23 -9.42 16.30
CA PHE A 308 0.28 -8.94 15.02
C PHE A 308 1.82 -8.91 15.00
N LEU A 309 2.44 -8.21 15.96
CA LEU A 309 3.89 -8.00 15.99
C LEU A 309 4.64 -9.33 16.08
N PHE A 310 4.21 -10.24 16.95
CA PHE A 310 4.88 -11.53 17.10
C PHE A 310 4.64 -12.44 15.90
N THR A 311 3.43 -12.46 15.34
CA THR A 311 3.12 -13.31 14.18
C THR A 311 3.87 -12.87 12.92
N ARG A 312 4.02 -11.56 12.69
CA ARG A 312 4.51 -11.01 11.42
C ARG A 312 5.96 -10.54 11.44
N PHE A 313 6.59 -10.50 12.61
CA PHE A 313 7.94 -9.98 12.73
C PHE A 313 8.83 -10.84 13.64
N VAL A 314 8.49 -11.00 14.92
CA VAL A 314 9.38 -11.68 15.89
C VAL A 314 9.43 -13.20 15.69
N SER A 315 8.27 -13.87 15.64
CA SER A 315 8.24 -15.33 15.47
C SER A 315 8.86 -15.77 14.14
N PRO A 316 8.57 -15.13 12.99
CA PRO A 316 9.24 -15.44 11.72
C PRO A 316 10.76 -15.29 11.77
N SER A 317 11.30 -14.31 12.53
CA SER A 317 12.74 -14.15 12.65
C SER A 317 13.42 -15.26 13.45
N LEU A 318 12.67 -15.92 14.35
CA LEU A 318 13.15 -17.08 15.09
C LEU A 318 13.01 -18.38 14.30
N THR A 319 11.93 -18.54 13.52
CA THR A 319 11.73 -19.75 12.70
C THR A 319 12.54 -19.73 11.40
N SER A 320 12.94 -18.55 10.92
CA SER A 320 13.71 -18.36 9.69
C SER A 320 14.85 -17.35 9.88
N PRO A 321 15.80 -17.60 10.81
CA PRO A 321 16.82 -16.61 11.20
C PRO A 321 17.75 -16.18 10.07
N LEU A 322 18.07 -17.09 9.14
CA LEU A 322 18.84 -16.76 7.93
C LEU A 322 18.13 -15.73 7.03
N ALA A 323 16.81 -15.86 6.86
CA ALA A 323 16.03 -14.93 6.04
C ALA A 323 15.97 -13.52 6.64
N TYR A 324 16.28 -13.38 7.93
CA TYR A 324 16.41 -12.13 8.67
C TYR A 324 17.87 -11.71 8.87
N GLY A 325 18.83 -12.43 8.28
CA GLY A 325 20.25 -12.14 8.41
C GLY A 325 20.75 -12.17 9.85
N LEU A 326 20.14 -12.99 10.71
CA LEU A 326 20.54 -13.21 12.12
C LEU A 326 21.56 -14.35 12.26
N LEU A 327 21.93 -14.97 11.14
CA LEU A 327 22.96 -16.00 11.02
C LEU A 327 23.80 -15.71 9.78
N SER A 328 25.09 -16.00 9.86
CA SER A 328 26.12 -15.68 8.86
C SER A 328 26.28 -16.78 7.80
N ASP A 329 25.19 -17.17 7.14
CA ASP A 329 25.16 -17.98 5.89
C ASP A 329 25.17 -19.52 5.99
N ALA A 330 25.36 -20.12 7.17
CA ALA A 330 25.19 -21.57 7.34
C ALA A 330 23.76 -21.90 7.83
N GLU A 331 23.15 -22.94 7.25
CA GLU A 331 21.89 -23.47 7.79
C GLU A 331 22.03 -23.81 9.27
N PRO A 332 21.06 -23.38 10.12
CA PRO A 332 21.08 -23.73 11.53
C PRO A 332 21.05 -25.25 11.68
N SER A 333 21.80 -25.77 12.66
CA SER A 333 21.70 -27.20 13.00
C SER A 333 20.27 -27.55 13.39
N GLN A 334 19.85 -28.80 13.16
CA GLN A 334 18.50 -29.25 13.52
C GLN A 334 18.15 -28.92 14.99
N SER A 335 19.12 -29.11 15.89
CA SER A 335 19.00 -28.76 17.30
C SER A 335 18.70 -27.28 17.53
N LEU A 336 19.38 -26.36 16.84
CA LEU A 336 19.12 -24.93 16.95
C LEU A 336 17.74 -24.58 16.38
N SER A 337 17.40 -25.09 15.19
CA SER A 337 16.09 -24.90 14.56
C SER A 337 14.93 -25.33 15.45
N ASP A 338 15.03 -26.52 16.07
CA ASP A 338 14.01 -27.05 16.99
C ASP A 338 13.91 -26.22 18.27
N THR A 339 15.02 -25.65 18.74
CA THR A 339 15.04 -24.75 19.90
C THR A 339 14.29 -23.46 19.58
N LEU A 340 14.67 -22.79 18.50
CA LEU A 340 14.09 -21.51 18.11
C LEU A 340 12.61 -21.66 17.75
N LEU A 341 12.22 -22.78 17.14
CA LEU A 341 10.81 -23.10 16.88
C LEU A 341 9.99 -23.22 18.17
N GLN A 342 10.52 -23.90 19.19
CA GLN A 342 9.83 -24.01 20.47
C GLN A 342 9.76 -22.68 21.21
N VAL A 343 10.83 -21.88 21.19
CA VAL A 343 10.83 -20.52 21.72
C VAL A 343 9.75 -19.68 21.04
N ALA A 344 9.74 -19.66 19.70
CA ALA A 344 8.75 -18.93 18.91
C ALA A 344 7.31 -19.34 19.27
N LYS A 345 7.05 -20.65 19.44
CA LYS A 345 5.73 -21.15 19.85
C LYS A 345 5.28 -20.61 21.21
N VAL A 346 6.16 -20.61 22.21
CA VAL A 346 5.82 -20.10 23.55
C VAL A 346 5.57 -18.59 23.51
N LEU A 347 6.45 -17.83 22.86
CA LEU A 347 6.28 -16.38 22.69
C LEU A 347 5.00 -16.04 21.91
N GLN A 348 4.65 -16.83 20.89
CA GLN A 348 3.44 -16.64 20.11
C GLN A 348 2.17 -16.91 20.93
N VAL A 349 2.16 -17.94 21.79
CA VAL A 349 1.01 -18.21 22.68
C VAL A 349 0.82 -17.09 23.70
N LEU A 350 1.92 -16.58 24.27
CA LEU A 350 1.89 -15.38 25.11
C LEU A 350 1.30 -14.19 24.35
N ALA A 351 1.80 -13.91 23.15
CA ALA A 351 1.34 -12.77 22.34
C ALA A 351 -0.11 -12.90 21.86
N ASN A 352 -0.59 -14.12 21.63
CA ASN A 352 -1.98 -14.39 21.27
C ASN A 352 -2.93 -14.29 22.46
N ASN A 353 -2.41 -14.08 23.68
CA ASN A 353 -3.17 -14.08 24.92
C ASN A 353 -3.96 -15.40 25.12
N THR A 354 -3.33 -16.54 24.81
CA THR A 354 -3.93 -17.87 24.95
C THR A 354 -3.07 -18.78 25.84
N LYS A 355 -3.47 -20.05 25.95
CA LYS A 355 -2.76 -21.11 26.67
C LYS A 355 -2.58 -22.34 25.78
N PHE A 356 -1.57 -23.13 26.09
CA PHE A 356 -1.41 -24.45 25.50
C PHE A 356 -2.50 -25.40 26.02
N GLY A 357 -3.08 -26.19 25.10
CA GLY A 357 -4.01 -27.25 25.46
C GLY A 357 -3.32 -28.40 26.21
N ALA A 358 -4.10 -29.20 26.94
CA ALA A 358 -3.59 -30.23 27.85
C ALA A 358 -2.70 -31.31 27.20
N LEU A 359 -2.84 -31.54 25.89
CA LEU A 359 -2.06 -32.52 25.14
C LEU A 359 -0.74 -31.96 24.56
N SER A 360 -0.48 -30.66 24.74
CA SER A 360 0.74 -30.04 24.23
C SER A 360 1.94 -30.40 25.10
N ASN A 361 3.07 -30.72 24.48
CA ASN A 361 4.36 -30.87 25.16
C ASN A 361 4.86 -29.55 25.80
N LEU A 362 4.22 -28.41 25.50
CA LEU A 362 4.54 -27.10 26.07
C LEU A 362 3.55 -26.66 27.15
N VAL A 363 2.63 -27.52 27.59
CA VAL A 363 1.61 -27.18 28.62
C VAL A 363 2.22 -26.65 29.92
N GLN A 364 3.43 -27.12 30.27
CA GLN A 364 4.21 -26.66 31.43
C GLN A 364 4.60 -25.17 31.39
N PHE A 365 4.45 -24.50 30.24
CA PHE A 365 4.68 -23.06 30.10
C PHE A 365 3.47 -22.21 30.43
N ASN A 366 2.28 -22.79 30.68
CA ASN A 366 1.07 -22.00 30.95
C ASN A 366 1.20 -21.10 32.18
N ASP A 367 1.83 -21.58 33.27
CA ASP A 367 2.07 -20.77 34.47
C ASP A 367 3.05 -19.63 34.17
N PHE A 368 4.12 -19.91 33.42
CA PHE A 368 5.06 -18.89 32.96
C PHE A 368 4.37 -17.85 32.06
N ILE A 369 3.51 -18.28 31.14
CA ILE A 369 2.74 -17.37 30.28
C ILE A 369 1.86 -16.46 31.12
N ASP A 370 1.20 -16.99 32.15
CA ASP A 370 0.37 -16.19 33.06
C ASP A 370 1.20 -15.16 33.84
N GLU A 371 2.35 -15.57 34.35
CA GLU A 371 3.28 -14.69 35.08
C GLU A 371 3.83 -13.55 34.21
N GLN A 372 4.15 -13.83 32.94
CA GLN A 372 4.77 -12.84 32.05
C GLN A 372 3.77 -11.93 31.31
N ARG A 373 2.48 -12.28 31.30
CA ARG A 373 1.44 -11.53 30.56
C ARG A 373 1.38 -10.03 30.93
N PRO A 374 1.41 -9.62 32.21
CA PRO A 374 1.35 -8.20 32.55
C PRO A 374 2.50 -7.39 31.96
N ALA A 375 3.74 -7.87 32.13
CA ALA A 375 4.94 -7.21 31.59
C ALA A 375 4.91 -7.16 30.05
N PHE A 376 4.42 -8.23 29.41
CA PHE A 376 4.21 -8.26 27.97
C PHE A 376 3.23 -7.18 27.51
N LEU A 377 2.06 -7.07 28.14
CA LEU A 377 1.05 -6.08 27.77
C LEU A 377 1.51 -4.65 28.05
N GLU A 378 2.29 -4.43 29.11
CA GLU A 378 2.92 -3.14 29.38
C GLU A 378 3.88 -2.73 28.25
N PHE A 379 4.75 -3.65 27.81
CA PHE A 379 5.61 -3.42 26.65
C PHE A 379 4.80 -3.10 25.39
N ILE A 380 3.74 -3.86 25.09
CA ILE A 380 2.88 -3.58 23.93
C ILE A 380 2.22 -2.20 24.05
N SER A 381 1.79 -1.80 25.24
CA SER A 381 1.24 -0.46 25.49
C SER A 381 2.28 0.64 25.23
N ASN A 382 3.53 0.44 25.68
CA ASN A 382 4.62 1.40 25.49
C ASN A 382 4.99 1.56 24.00
N ILE A 383 5.03 0.47 23.24
CA ILE A 383 5.38 0.56 21.81
C ILE A 383 4.23 1.04 20.92
N SER A 384 2.98 1.00 21.40
CA SER A 384 1.79 1.38 20.64
C SER A 384 1.16 2.72 21.06
N ASN A 385 1.88 3.53 21.85
CA ASN A 385 1.37 4.81 22.32
C ASN A 385 1.57 5.96 21.30
N HIS A 386 0.95 7.11 21.58
CA HIS A 386 0.95 8.28 20.70
C HIS A 386 2.26 9.08 20.70
N THR A 387 3.22 8.75 21.59
CA THR A 387 4.44 9.54 21.85
C THR A 387 5.31 9.73 20.61
N TYR A 388 5.22 8.81 19.64
CA TYR A 388 6.10 8.77 18.47
C TYR A 388 5.51 9.41 17.21
N GLN A 389 4.27 9.91 17.24
CA GLN A 389 3.60 10.47 16.05
C GLN A 389 4.22 11.75 15.51
N SER A 390 4.83 12.57 16.38
CA SER A 390 5.44 13.84 16.01
C SER A 390 6.89 13.71 15.55
N LYS A 391 7.50 12.52 15.72
CA LYS A 391 8.86 12.25 15.29
C LYS A 391 8.87 11.83 13.82
N PRO A 392 9.90 12.22 13.05
CA PRO A 392 10.05 11.73 11.67
C PRO A 392 10.18 10.20 11.68
N MET A 393 9.56 9.56 10.68
CA MET A 393 9.70 8.12 10.46
C MET A 393 11.15 7.77 10.15
N ASP A 394 11.51 6.52 10.40
CA ASP A 394 12.78 5.99 9.90
C ASP A 394 12.70 5.94 8.37
N SER A 395 13.84 6.13 7.70
CA SER A 395 13.97 6.03 6.26
C SER A 395 15.16 5.16 5.93
N ILE A 396 15.06 4.33 4.90
CA ILE A 396 16.16 3.44 4.53
C ILE A 396 16.79 3.93 3.22
N PRO A 397 18.13 4.05 3.16
CA PRO A 397 18.80 4.35 1.90
C PRO A 397 18.47 3.29 0.86
N GLY A 398 18.02 3.72 -0.32
CA GLY A 398 17.70 2.83 -1.43
C GLY A 398 17.92 3.53 -2.77
N ASP A 399 18.11 2.74 -3.83
CA ASP A 399 18.07 3.25 -5.19
C ASP A 399 16.60 3.24 -5.67
N TYR A 400 15.98 4.41 -5.63
CA TYR A 400 14.61 4.63 -6.09
C TYR A 400 14.36 4.09 -7.50
N TYR A 401 15.34 4.20 -8.41
CA TYR A 401 15.19 3.78 -9.79
C TYR A 401 15.19 2.26 -9.91
N GLU A 402 16.10 1.58 -9.21
CA GLU A 402 16.14 0.13 -9.17
C GLU A 402 14.82 -0.44 -8.64
N ILE A 403 14.32 0.13 -7.53
CA ILE A 403 13.06 -0.28 -6.91
C ILE A 403 11.89 -0.11 -7.86
N ILE A 404 11.80 1.01 -8.58
CA ILE A 404 10.72 1.25 -9.54
C ILE A 404 10.78 0.27 -10.70
N LEU A 405 11.96 0.05 -11.27
CA LEU A 405 12.13 -0.87 -12.39
C LEU A 405 11.78 -2.30 -12.00
N GLU A 406 12.17 -2.75 -10.81
CA GLU A 406 11.78 -4.06 -10.30
C GLU A 406 10.27 -4.16 -10.04
N THR A 407 9.68 -3.11 -9.44
CA THR A 407 8.23 -3.07 -9.15
C THR A 407 7.44 -3.17 -10.46
N ALA A 408 7.83 -2.38 -11.45
CA ALA A 408 7.24 -2.37 -12.78
C ALA A 408 7.42 -3.71 -13.49
N LYS A 409 8.61 -4.33 -13.41
CA LYS A 409 8.84 -5.67 -13.96
C LYS A 409 7.94 -6.72 -13.31
N LEU A 410 7.80 -6.76 -11.99
CA LEU A 410 6.95 -7.75 -11.33
C LEU A 410 5.46 -7.51 -11.60
N ILE A 411 5.03 -6.25 -11.70
CA ILE A 411 3.68 -5.93 -12.15
C ILE A 411 3.52 -6.37 -13.62
N ASN A 412 4.52 -6.11 -14.45
CA ASN A 412 4.53 -6.46 -15.86
C ASN A 412 4.52 -7.97 -16.13
N LEU A 413 5.27 -8.74 -15.34
CA LEU A 413 5.28 -10.20 -15.38
C LEU A 413 3.96 -10.82 -14.91
N ASN A 414 3.15 -10.06 -14.17
CA ASN A 414 1.80 -10.44 -13.76
C ASN A 414 0.70 -9.78 -14.63
N MET A 415 1.06 -9.19 -15.78
CA MET A 415 0.17 -8.34 -16.59
C MET A 415 -1.03 -9.02 -17.21
N GLU A 416 -1.06 -10.32 -17.48
CA GLU A 416 -2.33 -10.90 -17.98
C GLU A 416 -3.45 -10.76 -16.93
N HIS A 417 -3.10 -10.88 -15.65
CA HIS A 417 -4.01 -10.64 -14.54
C HIS A 417 -4.14 -9.14 -14.21
N ILE A 418 -3.04 -8.38 -14.24
CA ILE A 418 -3.06 -6.95 -13.89
C ILE A 418 -3.61 -6.06 -15.02
N GLN A 419 -3.53 -6.41 -16.30
CA GLN A 419 -4.19 -5.69 -17.41
C GLN A 419 -5.72 -5.79 -17.30
N SER A 420 -6.25 -6.93 -16.86
CA SER A 420 -7.68 -7.06 -16.51
C SER A 420 -8.06 -6.09 -15.38
N ILE A 421 -7.16 -5.88 -14.40
CA ILE A 421 -7.34 -4.93 -13.29
C ILE A 421 -7.24 -3.49 -13.78
N PHE A 422 -6.23 -3.17 -14.59
CA PHE A 422 -6.04 -1.82 -15.13
C PHE A 422 -7.19 -1.43 -16.05
N GLU A 423 -7.71 -2.33 -16.88
CA GLU A 423 -8.91 -2.06 -17.68
C GLU A 423 -10.15 -1.89 -16.79
N THR A 424 -10.27 -2.64 -15.69
CA THR A 424 -11.35 -2.47 -14.69
C THR A 424 -11.26 -1.14 -13.94
N VAL A 425 -10.06 -0.74 -13.50
CA VAL A 425 -9.81 0.54 -12.81
C VAL A 425 -9.93 1.72 -13.77
N LYS A 426 -9.53 1.57 -15.04
CA LYS A 426 -9.70 2.59 -16.09
C LYS A 426 -11.19 2.81 -16.40
N GLN A 427 -12.01 1.74 -16.33
CA GLN A 427 -13.47 1.84 -16.35
C GLN A 427 -14.05 2.50 -15.08
N GLU A 428 -13.45 2.33 -13.90
CA GLU A 428 -13.87 3.01 -12.67
C GLU A 428 -13.44 4.48 -12.56
N ILE A 429 -12.26 4.83 -13.09
CA ILE A 429 -11.76 6.21 -13.15
C ILE A 429 -12.58 7.03 -14.14
N GLN A 430 -13.08 6.41 -15.22
CA GLN A 430 -14.04 7.04 -16.14
C GLN A 430 -15.47 7.16 -15.55
N LYS A 431 -15.76 6.48 -14.43
CA LYS A 431 -17.04 6.55 -13.69
C LYS A 431 -17.08 7.64 -12.59
N LYS A 432 -15.99 8.36 -12.32
CA LYS A 432 -15.99 9.60 -11.51
C LYS A 432 -15.83 10.79 -12.43
#